data_AF-A0A4D7QL17-F1
#
_entry.id   AF-A0A4D7QL17-F1
#
_cell.length_a   1.000
_cell.length_b   1.000
_cell.length_c   1.000
_cell.angle_alpha   90.00
_cell.angle_beta   90.00
_cell.angle_gamma   90.00
#
_symmetry.space_group_name_H-M   'P 1'
#
loop_
_entity.id
_entity.type
_entity.pdbx_description
1 polymer ?
#
loop_
_entity_poly.entity_id
_entity_poly.type
_entity_poly.pdbx_seq_one_letter_code
_entity_poly.pdbx_strand_id
1 'polypeptide(L)'
;MPDALTTERPDLMMDVIEECERNGRRRIEIAAFLAREYGLEANAINRLMADHQATKAARTAFRAVAAVVLAVTTFAHRQTQEHAELVPLLALA
;
A
#
# COMPACT_ATOMS: atom_id res chain seq x y z
N MET A 1 4.67 9.57 -35.17
CA MET A 1 5.76 9.41 -34.19
C MET A 1 5.09 9.10 -32.86
N PRO A 2 5.18 7.88 -32.29
CA PRO A 2 4.72 7.66 -30.93
C PRO A 2 5.81 8.10 -29.96
N ASP A 3 5.41 8.97 -29.04
CA ASP A 3 6.24 9.67 -28.06
C ASP A 3 7.05 8.74 -27.14
N ALA A 4 8.32 9.10 -26.94
CA ALA A 4 9.30 8.44 -26.07
C ALA A 4 8.99 8.53 -24.56
N LEU A 5 7.83 9.07 -24.18
CA LEU A 5 7.43 9.29 -22.78
C LEU A 5 7.10 7.99 -22.02
N THR A 6 6.78 6.91 -22.73
CA THR A 6 6.42 5.61 -22.12
C THR A 6 7.62 4.74 -21.75
N THR A 7 8.80 5.00 -22.33
CA THR A 7 10.02 4.20 -22.06
C THR A 7 10.86 4.79 -20.93
N GLU A 8 10.81 6.11 -20.69
CA GLU A 8 11.75 6.78 -19.78
C GLU A 8 11.24 6.98 -18.35
N ARG A 9 9.94 6.84 -18.05
CA ARG A 9 9.39 7.11 -16.69
C ARG A 9 8.22 6.21 -16.28
N PRO A 10 8.46 4.92 -15.98
CA PRO A 10 7.43 4.03 -15.44
C PRO A 10 6.83 4.57 -14.13
N ASP A 11 7.62 5.24 -13.30
CA ASP A 11 7.18 5.83 -12.02
C ASP A 11 6.09 6.90 -12.21
N LEU A 12 6.16 7.71 -13.28
CA LEU A 12 5.15 8.73 -13.56
C LEU A 12 3.80 8.09 -13.93
N MET A 13 3.82 6.97 -14.66
CA MET A 13 2.59 6.28 -15.05
C MET A 13 1.94 5.56 -13.87
N MET A 14 2.76 5.12 -12.92
CA MET A 14 2.30 4.58 -11.64
C MET A 14 1.53 5.62 -10.82
N ASP A 15 2.03 6.85 -10.72
CA ASP A 15 1.35 7.94 -10.02
C ASP A 15 -0.01 8.26 -10.65
N VAL A 16 -0.10 8.25 -11.99
CA VAL A 16 -1.35 8.48 -12.73
C VAL A 16 -2.37 7.36 -12.45
N ILE A 17 -1.92 6.10 -12.40
CA ILE A 17 -2.80 4.97 -12.04
C ILE A 17 -3.30 5.13 -10.60
N GLU A 18 -2.42 5.46 -9.65
CA GLU A 18 -2.80 5.70 -8.25
C GLU A 18 -3.80 6.84 -8.11
N GLU A 19 -3.64 7.93 -8.87
CA GLU A 19 -4.58 9.04 -8.89
C GLU A 19 -5.94 8.66 -9.49
N CYS A 20 -5.96 7.86 -10.57
CA CYS A 20 -7.21 7.38 -11.14
C CYS A 20 -7.97 6.44 -10.19
N GLU A 21 -7.25 5.55 -9.48
CA GLU A 21 -7.85 4.70 -8.45
C GLU A 21 -8.41 5.52 -7.28
N ARG A 22 -7.71 6.58 -6.84
CA ARG A 22 -8.19 7.50 -5.79
C ARG A 22 -9.47 8.23 -6.19
N ASN A 23 -9.62 8.55 -7.47
CA ASN A 23 -10.83 9.15 -8.04
C ASN A 23 -11.97 8.13 -8.25
N GLY A 24 -11.79 6.87 -7.85
CA GLY A 24 -12.81 5.83 -7.95
C GLY A 24 -13.00 5.25 -9.35
N ARG A 25 -12.07 5.50 -10.28
CA ARG A 25 -12.16 4.92 -11.64
C ARG A 25 -11.90 3.42 -11.61
N ARG A 26 -12.62 2.70 -12.45
CA ARG A 26 -12.46 1.24 -12.60
C ARG A 26 -11.22 0.93 -13.44
N ARG A 27 -10.60 -0.22 -13.21
CA ARG A 27 -9.42 -0.70 -13.96
C ARG A 27 -9.56 -0.60 -15.49
N ILE A 28 -10.75 -0.90 -16.01
CA ILE A 28 -11.05 -0.83 -17.45
C ILE A 28 -11.01 0.63 -17.96
N GLU A 29 -11.50 1.58 -17.16
CA GLU A 29 -11.49 3.01 -17.50
C GLU A 29 -10.08 3.58 -17.45
N ILE A 30 -9.26 3.13 -16.49
CA ILE A 30 -7.85 3.50 -16.38
C ILE A 30 -7.08 2.97 -17.59
N ALA A 31 -7.29 1.71 -17.97
CA ALA A 31 -6.66 1.12 -19.16
C ALA A 31 -7.07 1.86 -20.44
N ALA A 32 -8.35 2.20 -20.58
CA ALA A 32 -8.84 2.98 -21.72
C ALA A 32 -8.23 4.40 -21.75
N PHE A 33 -8.08 5.05 -20.60
CA PHE A 33 -7.44 6.35 -20.47
C PHE A 33 -5.95 6.30 -20.85
N LEU A 34 -5.22 5.30 -20.34
CA LEU A 34 -3.80 5.09 -20.66
C LEU A 34 -3.57 4.82 -22.15
N ALA A 35 -4.42 4.00 -22.76
CA ALA A 35 -4.36 3.73 -24.19
C ALA A 35 -4.66 5.00 -25.03
N ARG A 36 -5.63 5.81 -24.60
CA ARG A 36 -6.09 7.00 -25.33
C ARG A 36 -5.14 8.19 -25.20
N GLU A 37 -4.74 8.53 -23.99
CA GLU A 37 -3.97 9.76 -23.71
C GLU A 37 -2.47 9.55 -23.88
N TYR A 38 -1.96 8.34 -23.62
CA TYR A 38 -0.53 8.04 -23.64
C TYR A 38 -0.13 7.07 -24.75
N GLY A 39 -1.08 6.62 -25.58
CA GLY A 39 -0.81 5.69 -26.68
C GLY A 39 -0.24 4.35 -26.24
N LEU A 40 -0.46 3.96 -24.97
CA LEU A 40 0.09 2.74 -24.41
C LEU A 40 -0.56 1.49 -25.03
N GLU A 41 0.27 0.52 -25.41
CA GLU A 41 -0.21 -0.77 -25.90
C GLU A 41 -0.84 -1.60 -24.76
N ALA A 42 -1.82 -2.43 -25.10
CA ALA A 42 -2.52 -3.29 -24.14
C ALA A 42 -1.56 -4.17 -23.31
N ASN A 43 -0.47 -4.64 -23.91
CA ASN A 43 0.56 -5.42 -23.22
C ASN A 43 1.35 -4.59 -22.20
N ALA A 44 1.71 -3.35 -22.54
CA ALA A 44 2.39 -2.44 -21.62
C ALA A 44 1.48 -2.05 -20.45
N ILE A 45 0.20 -1.77 -20.72
CA ILE A 45 -0.81 -1.48 -19.69
C ILE A 45 -0.98 -2.68 -18.76
N ASN A 46 -1.06 -3.90 -19.30
CA ASN A 46 -1.22 -5.10 -18.48
C ASN A 46 -0.02 -5.32 -17.55
N ARG A 47 1.21 -5.12 -18.03
CA ARG A 47 2.42 -5.20 -17.20
C ARG A 47 2.42 -4.12 -16.11
N LEU A 48 2.15 -2.87 -16.48
CA LEU A 48 2.12 -1.75 -15.55
C LEU A 48 1.06 -1.92 -14.45
N MET A 49 -0.15 -2.38 -14.82
CA MET A 49 -1.21 -2.69 -13.86
C MET A 49 -0.86 -3.89 -12.97
N ALA A 50 -0.12 -4.88 -13.47
CA ALA A 50 0.32 -6.03 -12.68
C ALA A 50 1.39 -5.62 -11.65
N ASP A 51 2.37 -4.81 -12.07
CA ASP A 51 3.40 -4.26 -11.18
C ASP A 51 2.78 -3.35 -10.10
N HIS A 52 1.73 -2.60 -10.45
CA HIS A 52 0.95 -1.82 -9.48
C HIS A 52 0.27 -2.70 -8.43
N GLN A 53 -0.36 -3.80 -8.85
CA GLN A 53 -0.98 -4.73 -7.91
C GLN A 53 0.04 -5.41 -7.01
N ALA A 54 1.22 -5.77 -7.54
CA ALA A 54 2.30 -6.35 -6.75
C ALA A 54 2.83 -5.35 -5.69
N THR A 55 3.07 -4.10 -6.09
CA THR A 55 3.53 -3.03 -5.20
C THR A 55 2.49 -2.71 -4.12
N LYS A 56 1.21 -2.64 -4.50
CA LYS A 56 0.10 -2.39 -3.58
C LYS A 56 -0.08 -3.54 -2.57
N ALA A 57 0.03 -4.78 -3.02
CA ALA A 57 0.00 -5.96 -2.14
C ALA A 57 1.14 -5.92 -1.12
N ALA A 58 2.36 -5.60 -1.56
CA ALA A 58 3.52 -5.47 -0.69
C ALA A 58 3.33 -4.37 0.38
N ARG A 59 2.88 -3.17 -0.01
CA ARG A 59 2.60 -2.06 0.94
C ARG A 59 1.51 -2.43 1.97
N THR A 60 0.50 -3.19 1.54
CA THR A 60 -0.60 -3.63 2.41
C THR A 60 -0.11 -4.66 3.43
N ALA A 61 0.73 -5.62 3.01
CA ALA A 61 1.35 -6.60 3.90
C ALA A 61 2.21 -5.93 4.98
N PHE A 62 3.01 -4.92 4.63
CA PHE A 62 3.80 -4.15 5.60
C PHE A 62 2.93 -3.44 6.65
N ARG A 63 1.83 -2.81 6.24
CA ARG A 63 0.90 -2.15 7.19
C ARG A 63 0.22 -3.15 8.12
N ALA A 64 -0.16 -4.32 7.62
CA ALA A 64 -0.73 -5.38 8.44
C ALA A 64 0.26 -5.86 9.51
N VAL A 65 1.52 -6.09 9.12
CA VAL A 65 2.59 -6.49 10.07
C VAL A 65 2.83 -5.41 11.12
N ALA A 66 2.91 -4.14 10.73
CA ALA A 66 3.08 -3.03 11.67
C ALA A 66 1.93 -2.94 12.67
N ALA A 67 0.68 -3.10 12.22
CA ALA A 67 -0.49 -3.11 13.09
C ALA A 67 -0.46 -4.27 14.10
N VAL A 68 -0.03 -5.47 13.66
CA VAL A 68 0.14 -6.63 14.55
C VAL A 68 1.23 -6.37 15.59
N VAL A 69 2.39 -5.85 15.20
CA VAL A 69 3.48 -5.51 16.15
C VAL A 69 3.04 -4.44 17.14
N LEU A 70 2.30 -3.42 16.70
CA LEU A 70 1.76 -2.38 17.57
C LEU A 70 0.74 -2.97 18.57
N ALA A 71 -0.12 -3.89 18.12
CA ALA A 71 -1.08 -4.56 18.99
C ALA A 71 -0.39 -5.43 20.05
N VAL A 72 0.64 -6.20 19.66
CA VAL A 72 1.41 -7.05 20.58
C VAL A 72 2.16 -6.20 21.63
N THR A 73 2.81 -5.12 21.21
CA THR A 73 3.54 -4.22 22.12
C THR A 73 2.58 -3.49 23.07
N THR A 74 1.43 -3.05 22.60
CA THR A 74 0.40 -2.42 23.45
C THR A 74 -0.17 -3.41 24.47
N PHE A 75 -0.39 -4.67 24.07
CA PHE A 75 -0.84 -5.72 24.98
C PHE A 75 0.21 -6.04 26.06
N ALA A 76 1.48 -6.20 25.68
CA ALA A 76 2.57 -6.43 26.62
C ALA A 76 2.74 -5.27 27.62
N HIS A 77 2.56 -4.03 27.15
CA HIS A 77 2.62 -2.83 27.99
C HIS A 77 1.50 -2.78 29.03
N ARG A 78 0.27 -3.21 28.67
CA ARG A 78 -0.82 -3.28 29.64
C ARG A 78 -0.60 -4.33 30.74
N GLN A 79 -0.06 -5.50 30.41
CA GLN A 79 0.22 -6.52 31.42
C GLN A 79 1.28 -6.08 32.44
N THR A 80 2.26 -5.27 32.01
CA THR A 80 3.29 -4.76 32.95
C THR A 80 2.73 -3.74 33.93
N GLN A 81 1.75 -2.93 33.52
CA GLN A 81 1.08 -1.99 34.43
C GLN A 81 0.19 -2.72 35.45
N GLU A 82 -0.58 -3.73 35.04
CA GLU A 82 -1.43 -4.50 35.98
C GLU A 82 -0.61 -5.28 37.02
N HIS A 83 0.54 -5.85 36.61
CA HIS A 83 1.46 -6.50 37.55
C HIS A 83 2.16 -5.50 38.49
N ALA A 84 2.45 -4.28 38.02
CA ALA A 84 3.10 -3.25 38.84
C ALA A 84 2.19 -2.70 39.95
N GLU A 85 0.86 -2.80 39.82
CA GLU A 85 -0.07 -2.41 40.89
C GLU A 85 -0.25 -3.51 41.95
N LEU A 86 -0.11 -4.78 41.60
CA LEU A 86 -0.27 -5.92 42.52
C LEU A 86 0.99 -6.23 43.35
N VAL A 87 2.19 -5.96 42.81
CA VAL A 87 3.47 -6.21 43.51
C VAL A 87 3.68 -5.34 44.77
N PRO A 88 3.38 -4.02 44.80
CA PRO A 88 3.59 -3.23 46.01
C PRO A 88 2.61 -3.60 47.14
N LEU A 89 1.43 -4.14 46.83
CA LEU A 89 0.47 -4.59 47.85
C LEU A 89 0.89 -5.89 48.56
N LEU A 90 1.63 -6.77 47.87
CA LEU A 90 2.21 -7.98 48.47
C LEU A 90 3.53 -7.74 49.21
N ALA A 91 4.22 -6.63 48.92
CA ALA A 91 5.46 -6.25 49.61
C ALA A 91 5.22 -5.53 50.95
N LEU A 92 3.97 -5.18 51.27
CA LEU A 92 3.54 -4.46 52.47
C LEU A 92 2.69 -5.31 53.43
N ALA A 93 2.46 -6.59 53.14
CA ALA A 93 1.78 -7.57 54.00
C ALA A 93 2.79 -8.51 54.66
#